data_AF-A0AAW0L1J0-F1
#
_entry.id   AF-A0AAW0L1J0-F1
#
_cell.length_a   1.000
_cell.length_b   1.000
_cell.length_c   1.000
_cell.angle_alpha   90.00
_cell.angle_beta   90.00
_cell.angle_gamma   90.00
#
_symmetry.space_group_name_H-M   'P 1'
#
loop_
_entity.id
_entity.type
_entity.pdbx_description
1 polymer ?
#
loop_
_entity_poly.entity_id
_entity_poly.type
_entity_poly.pdbx_seq_one_letter_code
_entity_poly.pdbx_strand_id
1 'polypeptide(L)'
;MRKIFKMELLSKDRVQSFEYKRKAKIAELINSITQASPNPIDLSEKALSLVYSVICQIAFNKNYEEIEGHKFKEFVQEAMKLFGMVATLDMFPWLGGIMDALTGLPRRIEYCHRRFDSFFEMLLKDHLDPAKQKSEQDIIDVLLSLSNDEKVHFSPNKEHIKAVLMREDVSVEEGVGLNIYRKLPLYLVPIIYDFEKTMEQ
;
A
#
# COMPACT_ATOMS: atom_id res chain seq x y z
N MET A 1 -2.33 12.87 -15.82
CA MET A 1 -2.60 11.92 -14.71
C MET A 1 -1.45 11.83 -13.71
N ARG A 2 -0.22 11.43 -14.09
CA ARG A 2 0.97 11.41 -13.19
C ARG A 2 1.16 12.67 -12.34
N LYS A 3 1.08 13.86 -12.98
CA LYS A 3 1.18 15.15 -12.29
C LYS A 3 0.10 15.34 -11.21
N ILE A 4 -1.12 14.88 -11.47
CA ILE A 4 -2.24 14.99 -10.53
C ILE A 4 -1.95 14.11 -9.31
N PHE A 5 -1.59 12.85 -9.51
CA PHE A 5 -1.22 11.96 -8.40
C PHE A 5 -0.13 12.56 -7.51
N LYS A 6 0.94 13.09 -8.13
CA LYS A 6 2.02 13.75 -7.40
C LYS A 6 1.54 14.98 -6.62
N MET A 7 0.65 15.79 -7.19
CA MET A 7 0.15 16.99 -6.51
C MET A 7 -0.82 16.66 -5.39
N GLU A 8 -1.71 15.70 -5.60
CA GLU A 8 -2.83 15.38 -4.69
C GLU A 8 -2.44 14.45 -3.54
N LEU A 9 -1.41 13.61 -3.71
CA LEU A 9 -0.97 12.67 -2.68
C LEU A 9 0.45 12.94 -2.18
N LEU A 10 1.37 13.23 -3.09
CA LEU A 10 2.82 13.23 -2.80
C LEU A 10 3.43 14.64 -2.67
N SER A 11 2.63 15.70 -2.80
CA SER A 11 3.13 17.06 -2.61
C SER A 11 3.43 17.30 -1.14
N LYS A 12 4.40 18.16 -0.86
CA LYS A 12 4.78 18.49 0.53
C LYS A 12 3.57 18.93 1.35
N ASP A 13 2.73 19.78 0.77
CA ASP A 13 1.55 20.32 1.45
C ASP A 13 0.50 19.24 1.74
N ARG A 14 0.25 18.32 0.79
CA ARG A 14 -0.66 17.18 1.02
C ARG A 14 -0.09 16.17 2.01
N VAL A 15 1.20 15.86 1.94
CA VAL A 15 1.86 15.00 2.92
C VAL A 15 1.77 15.60 4.33
N GLN A 16 1.89 16.92 4.46
CA GLN A 16 1.69 17.61 5.74
C GLN A 16 0.23 17.59 6.19
N SER A 17 -0.73 17.81 5.29
CA SER A 17 -2.16 17.76 5.64
C SER A 17 -2.59 16.40 6.19
N PHE A 18 -1.94 15.31 5.76
CA PHE A 18 -2.21 13.96 6.27
C PHE A 18 -1.44 13.57 7.55
N GLU A 19 -0.74 14.50 8.20
CA GLU A 19 0.03 14.21 9.41
C GLU A 19 -0.83 13.63 10.54
N TYR A 20 -2.03 14.17 10.75
CA TYR A 20 -2.93 13.68 11.79
C TYR A 20 -3.36 12.23 11.54
N LYS A 21 -3.59 11.82 10.27
CA LYS A 21 -3.90 10.43 9.90
C LYS A 21 -2.73 9.50 10.25
N ARG A 22 -1.49 9.91 9.96
CA ARG A 22 -0.30 9.13 10.31
C ARG A 22 -0.15 8.99 11.83
N LYS A 23 -0.30 10.09 12.57
CA LYS A 23 -0.24 10.10 14.04
C LYS A 23 -1.29 9.20 14.66
N ALA A 24 -2.52 9.18 14.13
CA ALA A 24 -3.57 8.29 14.58
C ALA A 24 -3.19 6.81 14.40
N LYS A 25 -2.72 6.41 13.21
CA LYS A 25 -2.28 5.02 12.97
C LYS A 25 -1.06 4.60 13.81
N ILE A 26 -0.12 5.53 14.06
CA ILE A 26 1.00 5.29 14.98
C ILE A 26 0.50 5.07 16.41
N ALA A 27 -0.47 5.87 16.88
CA ALA A 27 -1.05 5.71 18.20
C ALA A 27 -1.80 4.37 18.35
N GLU A 28 -2.55 3.95 17.32
CA GLU A 28 -3.18 2.62 17.27
C GLU A 28 -2.14 1.49 17.39
N LEU A 29 -1.01 1.61 16.68
CA LEU A 29 0.07 0.64 16.77
C LEU A 29 0.68 0.59 18.17
N ILE A 30 1.00 1.74 18.77
CA ILE A 30 1.57 1.81 20.13
C ILE A 30 0.61 1.16 21.12
N ASN A 31 -0.69 1.46 21.04
CA ASN A 31 -1.69 0.85 21.90
C ASN A 31 -1.76 -0.68 21.71
N SER A 32 -1.73 -1.17 20.46
CA SER A 32 -1.69 -2.61 20.18
C SER A 32 -0.46 -3.30 20.75
N ILE A 33 0.70 -2.63 20.72
CA ILE A 33 1.95 -3.16 21.32
C ILE A 33 1.83 -3.24 22.84
N THR A 34 1.36 -2.15 23.47
CA THR A 34 1.19 -2.09 24.93
C THR A 34 0.24 -3.17 25.44
N GLN A 35 -0.88 -3.40 24.73
CA GLN A 35 -1.87 -4.43 25.09
C GLN A 35 -1.37 -5.86 24.92
N ALA A 36 -0.40 -6.09 24.03
CA ALA A 36 0.15 -7.42 23.80
C ALA A 36 1.19 -7.85 24.85
N SER A 37 1.70 -6.90 25.65
CA SER A 37 2.59 -7.19 26.78
C SER A 37 1.94 -8.17 27.78
N PRO A 38 2.67 -9.16 28.34
CA PRO A 38 4.12 -9.39 28.22
C PRO A 38 4.53 -10.32 27.06
N ASN A 39 3.65 -10.58 26.08
CA ASN A 39 3.96 -11.52 25.00
C ASN A 39 4.97 -10.93 24.01
N PRO A 40 5.86 -11.76 23.41
CA PRO A 40 6.69 -11.35 22.29
C PRO A 40 5.86 -10.87 21.09
N ILE A 41 6.32 -9.82 20.41
CA ILE A 41 5.61 -9.19 19.27
C ILE A 41 6.54 -9.13 18.07
N ASP A 42 6.06 -9.58 16.90
CA ASP A 42 6.74 -9.37 15.62
C ASP A 42 6.58 -7.90 15.16
N LEU A 43 7.61 -7.09 15.39
CA LEU A 43 7.62 -5.68 14.99
C LEU A 43 7.70 -5.52 13.46
N SER A 44 8.27 -6.48 12.74
CA SER A 44 8.33 -6.42 11.27
C SER A 44 6.92 -6.54 10.69
N GLU A 45 6.12 -7.45 11.22
CA GLU A 45 4.72 -7.64 10.82
C GLU A 45 3.86 -6.42 11.17
N LYS A 46 4.02 -5.89 12.39
CA LYS A 46 3.36 -4.67 12.86
C LYS A 46 3.72 -3.42 12.05
N ALA A 47 5.00 -3.23 11.74
CA ALA A 47 5.48 -2.10 10.94
C ALA A 47 4.92 -2.15 9.50
N LEU A 48 4.92 -3.34 8.88
CA LEU A 48 4.30 -3.52 7.56
C LEU A 48 2.79 -3.23 7.60
N SER A 49 2.09 -3.72 8.63
CA SER A 49 0.67 -3.42 8.81
C SER A 49 0.43 -1.90 8.93
N LEU A 50 1.25 -1.19 9.70
CA LEU A 50 1.16 0.27 9.83
C LEU A 50 1.33 0.97 8.47
N VAL A 51 2.31 0.55 7.67
CA VAL A 51 2.55 1.12 6.33
C VAL A 51 1.31 0.95 5.45
N TYR A 52 0.75 -0.27 5.39
CA TYR A 52 -0.47 -0.51 4.61
C TYR A 52 -1.67 0.28 5.13
N SER A 53 -1.87 0.34 6.45
CA SER A 53 -2.94 1.15 7.07
C SER A 53 -2.81 2.63 6.73
N VAL A 54 -1.60 3.19 6.73
CA VAL A 54 -1.36 4.59 6.35
C VAL A 54 -1.63 4.81 4.86
N ILE A 55 -1.15 3.93 3.98
CA ILE A 55 -1.39 4.04 2.53
C ILE A 55 -2.88 3.98 2.23
N CYS A 56 -3.60 2.99 2.75
CA CYS A 56 -5.04 2.84 2.53
C CYS A 56 -5.84 4.06 3.03
N GLN A 57 -5.46 4.61 4.19
CA GLN A 57 -6.16 5.76 4.77
C GLN A 57 -5.88 7.06 4.02
N ILE A 58 -4.68 7.24 3.49
CA ILE A 58 -4.29 8.46 2.80
C ILE A 58 -4.74 8.42 1.34
N ALA A 59 -4.46 7.32 0.63
CA ALA A 59 -4.72 7.21 -0.79
C ALA A 59 -6.21 6.99 -1.08
N PHE A 60 -6.88 6.15 -0.28
CA PHE A 60 -8.23 5.67 -0.59
C PHE A 60 -9.26 5.96 0.50
N ASN A 61 -8.86 6.70 1.53
CA ASN A 61 -9.65 6.97 2.73
C ASN A 61 -10.34 5.73 3.33
N LYS A 62 -9.65 4.59 3.27
CA LYS A 62 -10.13 3.29 3.76
C LYS A 62 -9.28 2.78 4.89
N ASN A 63 -9.93 2.12 5.86
CA ASN A 63 -9.20 1.32 6.83
C ASN A 63 -8.66 0.06 6.16
N TYR A 64 -7.43 -0.33 6.50
CA TYR A 64 -6.81 -1.53 5.95
C TYR A 64 -7.55 -2.82 6.37
N GLU A 65 -8.21 -2.79 7.53
CA GLU A 65 -9.06 -3.86 8.03
C GLU A 65 -10.34 -4.03 7.19
N GLU A 66 -10.87 -2.95 6.61
CA GLU A 66 -12.03 -2.98 5.70
C GLU A 66 -11.67 -3.58 4.34
N ILE A 67 -10.42 -3.42 3.90
CA ILE A 67 -9.93 -3.89 2.61
C ILE A 67 -9.31 -5.27 2.77
N GLU A 68 -10.11 -6.30 3.08
CA GLU A 68 -9.69 -7.71 3.18
C GLU A 68 -8.19 -7.90 3.50
N GLY A 69 -7.68 -7.26 4.58
CA GLY A 69 -6.29 -6.76 4.65
C GLY A 69 -5.21 -7.74 4.23
N HIS A 70 -5.36 -9.01 4.62
CA HIS A 70 -4.45 -10.09 4.23
C HIS A 70 -4.30 -10.25 2.71
N LYS A 71 -5.39 -10.15 1.92
CA LYS A 71 -5.34 -10.25 0.46
C LYS A 71 -4.65 -9.05 -0.14
N PHE A 72 -4.92 -7.85 0.36
CA PHE A 72 -4.24 -6.62 -0.06
C PHE A 72 -2.74 -6.73 0.12
N LYS A 73 -2.30 -7.06 1.35
CA LYS A 73 -0.89 -7.29 1.66
C LYS A 73 -0.27 -8.36 0.77
N GLU A 74 -0.96 -9.47 0.53
CA GLU A 74 -0.45 -10.58 -0.28
C GLU A 74 -0.13 -10.14 -1.72
N PHE A 75 -1.09 -9.53 -2.42
CA PHE A 75 -0.87 -9.17 -3.83
C PHE A 75 0.05 -7.96 -3.98
N VAL A 76 0.08 -7.02 -3.02
CA VAL A 76 1.02 -5.90 -3.02
C VAL A 76 2.45 -6.40 -2.78
N GLN A 77 2.66 -7.32 -1.83
CA GLN A 77 3.98 -7.93 -1.62
C GLN A 77 4.44 -8.73 -2.84
N GLU A 78 3.52 -9.44 -3.50
CA GLU A 78 3.84 -10.17 -4.71
C GLU A 78 4.22 -9.23 -5.85
N ALA A 79 3.51 -8.11 -6.01
CA ALA A 79 3.85 -7.08 -6.99
C ALA A 79 5.22 -6.45 -6.72
N MET A 80 5.56 -6.17 -5.45
CA MET A 80 6.88 -5.66 -5.07
C MET A 80 8.02 -6.65 -5.40
N LYS A 81 7.79 -7.97 -5.29
CA LYS A 81 8.78 -8.96 -5.72
C LYS A 81 8.97 -8.97 -7.22
N LEU A 82 7.87 -8.79 -7.98
CA LEU A 82 7.91 -8.74 -9.44
C LEU A 82 8.57 -7.46 -9.96
N PHE A 83 8.45 -6.34 -9.25
CA PHE A 83 9.00 -5.04 -9.63
C PHE A 83 10.54 -5.04 -9.79
N GLY A 84 11.24 -5.93 -9.07
CA GLY A 84 12.70 -6.12 -9.20
C GLY A 84 13.12 -7.23 -10.16
N MET A 85 12.17 -7.92 -10.80
CA MET A 85 12.45 -9.01 -11.74
C MET A 85 12.50 -8.48 -13.17
N VAL A 86 13.63 -8.68 -13.84
CA VAL A 86 13.73 -8.46 -15.29
C VAL A 86 13.17 -9.69 -15.99
N ALA A 87 12.20 -9.51 -16.89
CA ALA A 87 11.68 -10.60 -17.70
C ALA A 87 12.80 -11.16 -18.58
N THR A 88 12.95 -12.48 -18.58
CA THR A 88 14.08 -13.09 -19.29
C THR A 88 13.89 -13.06 -20.80
N LEU A 89 12.63 -12.93 -21.26
CA LEU A 89 12.29 -12.61 -22.64
C LEU A 89 12.93 -11.30 -23.12
N ASP A 90 13.00 -10.29 -22.27
CA ASP A 90 13.58 -8.98 -22.62
C ASP A 90 15.10 -9.07 -22.76
N MET A 91 15.75 -10.03 -22.08
CA MET A 91 17.20 -10.27 -22.17
C MET A 91 17.60 -11.26 -23.27
N PHE A 92 16.76 -12.28 -23.51
CA PHE A 92 17.05 -13.38 -24.43
C PHE A 92 15.81 -13.69 -25.29
N PRO A 93 15.58 -12.97 -26.40
CA PRO A 93 14.34 -13.07 -27.19
C PRO A 93 14.00 -14.47 -27.71
N TRP A 94 15.01 -15.31 -27.93
CA TRP A 94 14.89 -16.69 -28.43
C TRP A 94 14.50 -17.76 -27.39
N LEU A 95 14.73 -17.53 -26.09
CA LEU A 95 14.57 -18.53 -25.02
C LEU A 95 13.81 -17.99 -23.81
N GLY A 96 13.79 -16.67 -23.64
CA GLY A 96 13.24 -16.04 -22.46
C GLY A 96 11.74 -16.23 -22.32
N GLY A 97 10.98 -16.37 -23.42
CA GLY A 97 9.56 -16.73 -23.33
C GLY A 97 9.32 -18.11 -22.71
N ILE A 98 10.18 -19.08 -22.98
CA ILE A 98 10.12 -20.43 -22.39
C ILE A 98 10.55 -20.38 -20.92
N MET A 99 11.61 -19.64 -20.63
CA MET A 99 12.16 -19.50 -19.28
C MET A 99 11.20 -18.73 -18.35
N ASP A 100 10.56 -17.67 -18.84
CA ASP A 100 9.51 -16.93 -18.13
C ASP A 100 8.28 -17.82 -17.89
N ALA A 101 7.92 -18.67 -18.86
CA ALA A 101 6.83 -19.64 -18.68
C ALA A 101 7.16 -20.71 -17.63
N LEU A 102 8.41 -21.21 -17.60
CA LEU A 102 8.88 -22.19 -16.60
C LEU A 102 8.97 -21.61 -15.20
N THR A 103 9.40 -20.35 -15.07
CA THR A 103 9.43 -19.63 -13.78
C THR A 103 8.04 -19.18 -13.32
N GLY A 104 7.03 -19.30 -14.19
CA GLY A 104 5.65 -18.89 -13.92
C GLY A 104 5.47 -17.37 -13.88
N LEU A 105 6.44 -16.59 -14.37
CA LEU A 105 6.43 -15.13 -14.32
C LEU A 105 5.15 -14.52 -14.94
N PRO A 106 4.69 -14.94 -16.14
CA PRO A 106 3.45 -14.41 -16.72
C PRO A 106 2.21 -14.66 -15.83
N ARG A 107 2.13 -15.84 -15.19
CA ARG A 107 1.00 -16.18 -14.32
C ARG A 107 0.98 -15.32 -13.05
N ARG A 108 2.15 -15.01 -12.50
CA ARG A 108 2.30 -14.16 -11.30
C ARG A 108 1.96 -12.70 -11.61
N ILE A 109 2.41 -12.18 -12.76
CA ILE A 109 2.02 -10.85 -13.25
C ILE A 109 0.49 -10.78 -13.43
N GLU A 110 -0.10 -11.75 -14.10
CA GLU A 110 -1.54 -11.81 -14.33
C GLU A 110 -2.35 -11.97 -13.03
N TYR A 111 -1.80 -12.67 -12.03
CA TYR A 111 -2.39 -12.72 -10.69
C TYR A 111 -2.45 -11.34 -10.04
N CYS A 112 -1.32 -10.61 -10.01
CA CYS A 112 -1.26 -9.26 -9.45
C CYS A 112 -2.19 -8.31 -10.21
N HIS A 113 -2.17 -8.33 -11.54
CA HIS A 113 -3.02 -7.47 -12.37
C HIS A 113 -4.51 -7.66 -12.04
N ARG A 114 -4.99 -8.91 -11.99
CA ARG A 114 -6.39 -9.20 -11.64
C ARG A 114 -6.76 -8.77 -10.22
N ARG A 115 -5.84 -8.91 -9.27
CA ARG A 115 -6.08 -8.50 -7.88
C ARG A 115 -6.12 -6.98 -7.74
N PHE A 116 -5.23 -6.25 -8.40
CA PHE A 116 -5.29 -4.78 -8.45
C PHE A 116 -6.54 -4.28 -9.15
N ASP A 117 -6.91 -4.86 -10.29
CA ASP A 117 -8.13 -4.49 -11.02
C ASP A 117 -9.37 -4.67 -10.14
N SER A 118 -9.53 -5.83 -9.50
CA SER A 118 -10.64 -6.08 -8.57
C SER A 118 -10.64 -5.13 -7.37
N PHE A 119 -9.46 -4.76 -6.86
CA PHE A 119 -9.33 -3.82 -5.75
C PHE A 119 -9.74 -2.40 -6.15
N PHE A 120 -9.24 -1.89 -7.29
CA PHE A 120 -9.62 -0.57 -7.77
C PHE A 120 -11.10 -0.52 -8.21
N GLU A 121 -11.62 -1.61 -8.76
CA GLU A 121 -13.04 -1.75 -9.10
C GLU A 121 -13.93 -1.59 -7.87
N MET A 122 -13.55 -2.24 -6.75
CA MET A 122 -14.21 -2.10 -5.45
C MET A 122 -14.16 -0.65 -4.96
N LEU A 123 -12.98 -0.01 -4.98
CA LEU A 123 -12.83 1.39 -4.56
C LEU A 123 -13.70 2.33 -5.39
N LEU A 124 -13.70 2.16 -6.72
CA LEU A 124 -14.48 3.00 -7.61
C LEU A 124 -15.98 2.81 -7.39
N LYS A 125 -16.44 1.58 -7.18
CA LYS A 125 -17.85 1.30 -6.87
C LYS A 125 -18.28 1.98 -5.57
N ASP A 126 -17.41 1.93 -4.56
CA ASP A 126 -17.65 2.53 -3.25
C ASP A 126 -17.67 4.08 -3.29
N HIS A 127 -16.87 4.71 -4.17
CA HIS A 127 -16.89 6.18 -4.36
C HIS A 127 -18.03 6.67 -5.25
N LEU A 128 -18.56 5.81 -6.13
CA LEU A 128 -19.70 6.13 -6.99
C LEU A 128 -21.05 5.86 -6.33
N ASP A 129 -21.09 5.28 -5.12
CA ASP A 129 -22.33 4.98 -4.41
C ASP A 129 -22.99 6.29 -3.90
N PRO A 130 -24.17 6.68 -4.42
CA PRO A 130 -24.85 7.90 -4.01
C PRO A 130 -25.40 7.83 -2.57
N ALA A 131 -25.54 6.63 -2.00
CA ALA A 131 -26.01 6.45 -0.63
C ALA A 131 -24.91 6.66 0.41
N LYS A 132 -23.64 6.72 -0.02
CA LYS A 132 -22.50 6.87 0.88
C LYS A 132 -22.31 8.33 1.29
N GLN A 133 -22.16 8.58 2.59
CA GLN A 133 -21.83 9.90 3.09
C GLN A 133 -20.46 10.32 2.54
N LYS A 134 -20.42 11.47 1.85
CA LYS A 134 -19.16 12.03 1.36
C LYS A 134 -18.22 12.28 2.54
N SER A 135 -17.09 11.59 2.51
CA SER A 135 -15.98 11.79 3.44
C SER A 135 -15.05 12.89 2.93
N GLU A 136 -13.93 13.08 3.63
CA GLU A 136 -12.80 13.84 3.10
C GLU A 136 -12.40 13.31 1.71
N GLN A 137 -12.14 14.23 0.78
CA GLN A 137 -11.82 13.94 -0.61
C GLN A 137 -10.49 13.21 -0.73
N ASP A 138 -10.46 12.11 -1.48
CA ASP A 138 -9.24 11.35 -1.77
C ASP A 138 -8.84 11.37 -3.25
N ILE A 139 -7.83 10.57 -3.62
CA ILE A 139 -7.35 10.53 -5.01
C ILE A 139 -8.42 10.00 -5.98
N ILE A 140 -9.27 9.07 -5.55
CA ILE A 140 -10.32 8.49 -6.39
C ILE A 140 -11.35 9.56 -6.70
N ASP A 141 -11.76 10.34 -5.71
CA ASP A 141 -12.66 11.48 -5.90
C ASP A 141 -12.08 12.51 -6.87
N VAL A 142 -10.78 12.84 -6.74
CA VAL A 142 -10.13 13.77 -7.67
C VAL A 142 -10.12 13.20 -9.09
N LEU A 143 -9.73 11.93 -9.26
CA LEU A 143 -9.68 11.30 -10.58
C LEU A 143 -11.07 11.17 -11.23
N LEU A 144 -12.12 10.91 -10.44
CA LEU A 144 -13.52 10.89 -10.90
C LEU A 144 -14.04 12.30 -11.22
N SER A 145 -13.64 13.32 -10.47
CA SER A 145 -14.03 14.70 -10.79
C SER A 145 -13.45 15.15 -12.14
N LEU A 146 -12.22 14.72 -12.44
CA LEU A 146 -11.56 14.98 -13.73
C LEU A 146 -12.17 14.18 -14.88
N SER A 147 -12.73 12.99 -14.63
CA SER A 147 -13.45 12.24 -15.66
C SER A 147 -14.74 12.94 -16.08
N ASN A 148 -15.38 13.66 -15.17
CA ASN A 148 -16.67 14.29 -15.40
C ASN A 148 -16.57 15.76 -15.85
N ASP A 149 -15.36 16.31 -15.97
CA ASP A 149 -15.16 17.70 -16.39
C ASP A 149 -15.13 17.81 -17.92
N GLU A 150 -16.23 18.32 -18.49
CA GLU A 150 -16.40 18.57 -19.93
C GLU A 150 -15.38 19.57 -20.51
N LYS A 151 -14.68 20.34 -19.66
CA LYS A 151 -13.67 21.32 -20.09
C LYS A 151 -12.30 20.70 -20.34
N VAL A 152 -12.09 19.45 -19.94
CA VAL A 152 -10.83 18.74 -20.16
C VAL A 152 -10.90 18.02 -21.51
N HIS A 153 -9.96 18.30 -22.41
CA HIS A 153 -9.86 17.65 -23.74
C HIS A 153 -9.75 16.12 -23.71
N PHE A 154 -9.58 15.54 -22.53
CA PHE A 154 -9.50 14.10 -22.26
C PHE A 154 -10.34 13.80 -21.01
N SER A 155 -11.50 13.15 -21.19
CA SER A 155 -12.29 12.59 -20.09
C SER A 155 -11.79 11.17 -19.79
N PRO A 156 -11.01 10.96 -18.71
CA PRO A 156 -10.54 9.62 -18.36
C PRO A 156 -11.70 8.71 -17.96
N ASN A 157 -11.96 7.65 -18.71
CA ASN A 157 -12.87 6.60 -18.26
C ASN A 157 -12.30 5.79 -17.08
N LYS A 158 -13.11 4.86 -16.55
CA LYS A 158 -12.74 4.00 -15.43
C LYS A 158 -11.41 3.25 -15.62
N GLU A 159 -11.17 2.75 -16.84
CA GLU A 159 -9.95 2.02 -17.16
C GLU A 159 -8.71 2.92 -17.12
N HIS A 160 -8.83 4.17 -17.56
CA HIS A 160 -7.75 5.16 -17.43
C HIS A 160 -7.45 5.47 -15.96
N ILE A 161 -8.47 5.54 -15.09
CA ILE A 161 -8.27 5.74 -13.64
C ILE A 161 -7.52 4.55 -13.04
N LYS A 162 -7.99 3.32 -13.30
CA LYS A 162 -7.34 2.09 -12.82
C LYS A 162 -5.89 1.98 -13.30
N ALA A 163 -5.64 2.29 -14.57
CA ALA A 163 -4.30 2.28 -15.14
C ALA A 163 -3.36 3.30 -14.48
N VAL A 164 -3.86 4.47 -14.08
CA VAL A 164 -3.07 5.50 -13.40
C VAL A 164 -2.71 5.08 -11.98
N LEU A 165 -3.67 4.51 -11.25
CA LEU A 165 -3.42 3.98 -9.90
C LEU A 165 -2.39 2.84 -9.96
N MET A 166 -2.53 1.93 -10.93
CA MET A 166 -1.59 0.83 -11.12
C MET A 166 -0.18 1.28 -11.56
N ARG A 167 -0.08 2.36 -12.36
CA ARG A 167 1.20 2.83 -12.93
C ARG A 167 2.02 3.68 -11.95
N GLU A 168 1.40 4.42 -11.04
CA GLU A 168 2.14 5.25 -10.08
C GLU A 168 2.62 4.47 -8.84
N ASP A 169 2.11 3.25 -8.62
CA ASP A 169 2.70 2.27 -7.68
C ASP A 169 4.06 1.70 -8.17
N VAL A 170 4.48 2.06 -9.40
CA VAL A 170 5.66 1.51 -10.12
C VAL A 170 6.78 2.57 -10.24
N SER A 171 6.67 3.72 -9.57
CA SER A 171 7.77 4.71 -9.46
C SER A 171 7.90 5.27 -8.04
N VAL A 172 7.78 4.39 -7.05
CA VAL A 172 8.30 4.63 -5.72
C VAL A 172 9.84 4.49 -5.78
N GLU A 173 10.49 5.33 -6.58
CA GLU A 173 11.95 5.43 -6.63
C GLU A 173 12.45 6.18 -5.39
N GLU A 174 13.35 5.50 -4.68
CA GLU A 174 14.47 6.00 -3.87
C GLU A 174 14.21 6.90 -2.64
N GLY A 175 12.96 7.28 -2.33
CA GLY A 175 12.70 8.26 -1.26
C GLY A 175 11.99 7.76 0.00
N VAL A 176 11.19 6.70 -0.08
CA VAL A 176 10.56 6.11 1.11
C VAL A 176 11.51 5.08 1.67
N GLY A 177 12.08 5.38 2.84
CA GLY A 177 12.94 4.49 3.62
C GLY A 177 12.24 3.22 4.11
N LEU A 178 11.57 2.48 3.23
CA LEU A 178 11.14 1.10 3.41
C LEU A 178 12.23 0.15 2.89
N ASN A 179 13.49 0.47 3.18
CA ASN A 179 14.54 -0.54 3.20
C ASN A 179 14.43 -1.32 4.51
N ILE A 180 13.35 -2.09 4.68
CA ILE A 180 13.37 -3.22 5.60
C ILE A 180 14.15 -4.31 4.88
N TYR A 181 15.49 -4.19 4.93
CA TYR A 181 16.38 -5.25 4.48
C TYR A 181 16.04 -6.51 5.26
N ARG A 182 15.30 -7.41 4.61
CA ARG A 182 14.90 -8.68 5.18
C ARG A 182 16.18 -9.51 5.36
N LYS A 183 16.64 -9.64 6.60
CA LYS A 183 17.47 -10.76 7.01
C LYS A 183 16.96 -11.50 8.26
N LEU A 184 16.24 -10.86 9.19
CA LEU A 184 15.64 -11.52 10.37
C LEU A 184 14.35 -10.79 10.84
N PRO A 185 13.31 -11.48 11.31
CA PRO A 185 12.16 -10.85 11.97
C PRO A 185 12.60 -10.14 13.25
N LEU A 186 12.13 -8.91 13.46
CA LEU A 186 12.41 -8.13 14.67
C LEU A 186 11.34 -8.46 15.71
N TYR A 187 11.72 -9.15 16.79
CA TYR A 187 10.83 -9.42 17.90
C TYR A 187 11.06 -8.45 19.05
N LEU A 188 10.00 -7.79 19.52
CA LEU A 188 9.99 -7.12 20.81
C LEU A 188 9.68 -8.16 21.88
N VAL A 189 10.63 -8.42 22.78
CA VAL A 189 10.45 -9.33 23.92
C VAL A 189 10.41 -8.48 25.20
N PRO A 190 9.27 -8.42 25.90
CA PRO A 190 9.16 -7.68 27.16
C PRO A 190 10.08 -8.30 28.22
N ILE A 191 10.97 -7.48 28.79
CA ILE A 191 11.80 -7.88 29.94
C ILE A 191 11.08 -7.40 31.20
N ILE A 192 10.63 -8.35 32.02
CA ILE A 192 10.11 -8.03 33.36
C ILE A 192 11.33 -7.78 34.24
N TYR A 193 11.61 -6.51 34.53
CA TYR A 193 12.63 -6.13 35.51
C TYR A 193 12.05 -6.29 36.91
N ASP A 194 12.60 -7.24 37.68
CA ASP A 194 12.34 -7.37 39.10
C ASP A 194 13.25 -6.40 39.87
N PHE A 195 12.78 -5.17 40.05
CA PHE A 195 13.52 -4.12 40.74
C PHE A 195 13.82 -4.46 42.21
N GLU A 196 13.00 -5.30 42.85
CA GLU A 196 13.15 -5.63 44.28
C GLU A 196 14.38 -6.50 44.53
N LYS A 197 14.72 -7.41 43.60
CA LYS A 197 15.87 -8.31 43.73
C LYS A 197 17.25 -7.66 43.55
N THR A 198 17.31 -6.45 43.00
CA THR A 198 18.58 -5.81 42.62
C THR A 198 19.10 -4.83 43.68
N MET A 199 18.28 -4.51 44.69
CA MET A 199 18.64 -3.60 45.79
C MET A 199 19.18 -4.33 47.05
N GLU A 200 19.25 -5.67 47.01
CA GLU A 200 19.75 -6.50 48.14
C GLU A 200 21.20 -7.02 47.95
N GLN A 201 21.95 -6.50 46.96
CA GLN A 201 23.39 -6.79 46.77
C GLN A 201 24.23 -5.52 46.91
#